data_AF-A0A932IFP9-F1
#
_entry.id   AF-A0A932IFP9-F1
#
_cell.length_a   1.000
_cell.length_b   1.000
_cell.length_c   1.000
_cell.angle_alpha   90.00
_cell.angle_beta   90.00
_cell.angle_gamma   90.00
#
_symmetry.space_group_name_H-M   'P 1'
#
loop_
_entity.id
_entity.type
_entity.pdbx_description
1 polymer ?
#
loop_
_entity_poly.entity_id
_entity_poly.type
_entity_poly.pdbx_seq_one_letter_code
_entity_poly.pdbx_strand_id
1 'polypeptide(L)'
;MADIDWDRVEPVEVDLDPSLVEQVRARRRLRQITLRVGVEQIEEARRVAARTGLPYQAVLRRWLADGASIARTRRLEAQRQRRRAAG
;
A
#
# COMPACT_ATOMS: atom_id res chain seq x y z
N MET A 1 16.19 -9.65 36.33
CA MET A 1 16.22 -9.78 34.85
C MET A 1 17.49 -9.11 34.39
N ALA A 2 18.34 -9.81 33.65
CA ALA A 2 19.57 -9.21 33.13
C ALA A 2 19.22 -8.17 32.06
N ASP A 3 19.81 -6.98 32.17
CA ASP A 3 19.71 -5.91 31.20
C ASP A 3 20.57 -6.29 29.99
N ILE A 4 19.95 -6.45 28.81
CA ILE A 4 20.65 -6.85 27.59
C ILE A 4 21.12 -5.57 26.90
N ASP A 5 22.43 -5.41 26.78
CA ASP A 5 23.07 -4.31 26.06
C ASP A 5 22.99 -4.57 24.55
N TRP A 6 21.94 -4.04 23.93
CA TRP A 6 21.65 -4.21 22.50
C TRP A 6 22.64 -3.47 21.58
N ASP A 7 23.46 -2.56 22.12
CA ASP A 7 24.45 -1.81 21.35
C ASP A 7 25.73 -2.64 21.07
N ARG A 8 25.85 -3.82 21.72
CA ARG A 8 26.97 -4.76 21.54
C ARG A 8 26.66 -5.95 20.63
N VAL A 9 25.48 -6.01 20.03
CA VAL A 9 25.07 -7.15 19.19
C VAL A 9 25.50 -6.90 17.75
N GLU A 10 26.34 -7.78 17.22
CA GLU A 10 26.76 -7.70 15.82
C GLU A 10 25.63 -8.22 14.90
N PRO A 11 25.29 -7.48 13.82
CA PRO A 11 24.26 -7.90 12.90
C PRO A 11 24.73 -9.14 12.13
N VAL A 12 24.00 -10.23 12.28
CA VAL A 12 24.21 -11.46 11.51
C VAL A 12 23.36 -11.41 10.25
N GLU A 13 24.00 -11.50 9.09
CA GLU A 13 23.27 -11.75 7.84
C GLU A 13 22.75 -13.19 7.84
N VAL A 14 21.43 -13.33 7.92
CA VAL A 14 20.76 -14.62 7.87
C VAL A 14 20.19 -14.81 6.48
N ASP A 15 20.69 -15.81 5.76
CA ASP A 15 20.13 -16.17 4.47
C ASP A 15 18.81 -16.93 4.70
N LEU A 16 17.70 -16.33 4.26
CA LEU A 16 16.39 -16.89 4.50
C LEU A 16 16.11 -17.97 3.46
N ASP A 17 15.66 -19.13 3.94
CA ASP A 17 15.24 -20.21 3.06
C ASP A 17 14.23 -19.70 2.02
N PRO A 18 14.46 -19.92 0.71
CA PRO A 18 13.59 -19.40 -0.34
C PRO A 18 12.13 -19.83 -0.19
N SER A 19 11.88 -21.05 0.31
CA SER A 19 10.52 -21.53 0.56
C SER A 19 9.86 -20.80 1.73
N LEU A 20 10.62 -20.38 2.74
CA LEU A 20 10.11 -19.55 3.84
C LEU A 20 9.77 -18.14 3.34
N VAL A 21 10.60 -17.57 2.45
CA VAL A 21 10.30 -16.29 1.79
C VAL A 21 9.00 -16.38 1.00
N GLU A 22 8.82 -17.45 0.22
CA GLU A 22 7.60 -17.68 -0.56
C GLU A 22 6.37 -17.95 0.33
N GLN A 23 6.51 -18.67 1.44
CA GLN A 23 5.43 -18.85 2.42
C GLN A 23 5.00 -17.53 3.07
N VAL A 24 5.97 -16.66 3.39
CA VAL A 24 5.68 -15.31 3.90
C VAL A 24 4.99 -14.45 2.82
N ARG A 25 5.42 -14.56 1.55
CA ARG A 25 4.78 -13.88 0.42
C ARG A 25 3.36 -14.39 0.18
N ALA A 26 3.13 -15.70 0.21
CA ALA A 26 1.83 -16.32 0.00
C ALA A 26 0.82 -15.99 1.12
N ARG A 27 1.29 -15.85 2.37
CA ARG A 27 0.45 -15.40 3.49
C ARG A 27 0.09 -13.92 3.43
N ARG A 28 0.81 -13.11 2.65
CA ARG A 28 0.47 -11.69 2.45
C ARG A 28 -0.71 -11.59 1.48
N ARG A 29 -1.89 -11.25 2.01
CA ARG A 29 -3.08 -10.85 1.22
C ARG A 29 -2.88 -9.60 0.35
N LEU A 30 -1.68 -9.02 0.35
CA LEU A 30 -1.31 -7.79 -0.34
C LEU A 30 -0.18 -8.11 -1.32
N ARG A 31 -0.38 -7.73 -2.59
CA ARG A 31 0.66 -7.80 -3.62
C ARG A 31 1.53 -6.55 -3.56
N GLN A 32 2.84 -6.74 -3.62
CA GLN A 32 3.77 -5.63 -3.81
C GLN A 32 3.63 -5.11 -5.24
N ILE A 33 3.53 -3.79 -5.38
CA ILE A 33 3.47 -3.10 -6.68
C ILE A 33 4.47 -1.95 -6.68
N THR A 34 4.98 -1.62 -7.86
CA THR A 34 5.76 -0.41 -8.10
C THR A 34 4.91 0.53 -8.94
N LEU A 35 4.70 1.76 -8.47
CA LEU A 35 3.93 2.78 -9.17
C LEU A 35 4.78 4.05 -9.29
N ARG A 36 4.80 4.65 -10.49
CA ARG A 36 5.34 6.00 -10.67
C ARG A 36 4.23 7.00 -10.36
N VAL A 37 4.51 7.93 -9.47
CA VAL A 37 3.60 8.99 -9.01
C VAL A 37 4.28 10.33 -9.22
N GLY A 38 3.51 11.38 -9.49
CA GLY A 38 4.04 12.72 -9.67
C GLY A 38 4.68 13.24 -8.38
N VAL A 39 5.72 14.08 -8.51
CA VAL A 39 6.44 14.64 -7.37
C VAL A 39 5.49 15.38 -6.42
N GLU A 40 4.58 16.20 -6.95
CA GLU A 40 3.60 16.94 -6.15
C GLU A 40 2.68 16.02 -5.33
N GLN A 41 2.32 14.86 -5.89
CA GLN A 41 1.47 13.87 -5.21
C GLN A 41 2.24 13.19 -4.07
N ILE A 42 3.53 12.93 -4.26
CA ILE A 42 4.41 12.39 -3.22
C ILE A 42 4.52 13.38 -2.07
N GLU A 43 4.79 14.65 -2.38
CA GLU A 43 4.90 15.70 -1.37
C GLU A 43 3.59 15.91 -0.60
N GLU A 44 2.44 15.91 -1.29
CA GLU A 44 1.15 16.00 -0.62
C GLU A 44 0.88 14.80 0.29
N ALA A 45 1.20 13.57 -0.16
CA ALA A 45 1.05 12.39 0.68
C ALA A 45 1.94 12.45 1.93
N ARG A 46 3.16 12.99 1.83
CA ARG A 46 4.05 13.23 2.98
C ARG A 46 3.47 14.26 3.94
N ARG A 47 2.96 15.39 3.43
CA ARG A 47 2.29 16.42 4.25
C ARG A 47 1.09 15.86 5.00
N VAL A 48 0.26 15.07 4.33
CA VAL A 48 -0.90 14.42 4.95
C VAL A 48 -0.48 13.41 6.01
N ALA A 49 0.54 12.60 5.74
CA ALA A 49 1.09 11.66 6.72
C ALA A 49 1.56 12.38 7.99
N ALA A 50 2.38 13.44 7.83
CA ALA A 50 2.87 14.23 8.95
C ALA A 50 1.72 14.88 9.76
N ARG A 51 0.74 15.48 9.08
CA ARG A 51 -0.39 16.15 9.73
C ARG A 51 -1.33 15.18 10.46
N THR A 52 -1.49 13.95 9.97
CA THR A 52 -2.45 12.97 10.51
C THR A 52 -1.83 11.95 11.45
N GLY A 53 -0.50 11.93 11.58
CA GLY A 53 0.23 10.90 12.31
C GLY A 53 0.16 9.51 11.67
N LEU A 54 -0.35 9.41 10.44
CA LEU A 54 -0.48 8.15 9.72
C LEU A 54 0.81 7.82 8.96
N PRO A 55 1.19 6.53 8.85
CA PRO A 55 2.29 6.13 7.99
C PRO A 55 2.04 6.55 6.53
N TYR A 56 3.09 7.01 5.84
CA TYR A 56 3.02 7.39 4.42
C TYR A 56 2.36 6.32 3.53
N GLN A 57 2.74 5.06 3.73
CA GLN A 57 2.16 3.93 3.01
C GLN A 57 0.65 3.73 3.30
N ALA A 58 0.17 4.08 4.49
CA ALA A 58 -1.24 4.02 4.83
C ALA A 58 -2.04 5.10 4.08
N VAL A 59 -1.48 6.32 3.97
CA VAL A 59 -2.07 7.41 3.18
C VAL A 59 -2.21 7.00 1.71
N LEU A 60 -1.15 6.46 1.11
CA LEU A 60 -1.18 5.99 -0.28
C LEU A 60 -2.22 4.88 -0.51
N ARG A 61 -2.27 3.87 0.38
CA ARG A 61 -3.26 2.79 0.27
C ARG A 61 -4.69 3.29 0.37
N ARG A 62 -4.94 4.26 1.27
CA ARG A 62 -6.26 4.89 1.40
C ARG A 62 -6.67 5.58 0.10
N TRP A 63 -5.81 6.45 -0.43
CA TRP A 63 -6.09 7.14 -1.70
C TRP A 63 -6.31 6.18 -2.87
N LEU A 64 -5.54 5.09 -2.93
CA LEU A 64 -5.73 4.06 -3.95
C LEU A 64 -7.10 3.39 -3.82
N ALA A 65 -7.54 3.07 -2.60
CA ALA A 65 -8.86 2.50 -2.34
C ALA A 65 -9.99 3.47 -2.71
N ASP A 66 -9.86 4.75 -2.32
CA ASP A 66 -10.85 5.79 -2.62
C ASP A 66 -10.97 5.99 -4.14
N GLY A 67 -9.85 6.11 -4.84
CA GLY A 67 -9.80 6.24 -6.30
C GLY A 67 -10.42 5.04 -7.01
N ALA A 68 -10.13 3.83 -6.55
CA ALA A 68 -10.72 2.60 -7.10
C ALA A 68 -12.25 2.54 -6.89
N SER A 69 -12.73 3.00 -5.73
CA SER A 69 -14.16 3.09 -5.44
C SER A 69 -14.87 4.05 -6.39
N ILE A 70 -14.33 5.27 -6.55
CA ILE A 70 -14.85 6.28 -7.47
C ILE A 70 -14.88 5.75 -8.90
N ALA A 71 -13.79 5.13 -9.36
CA ALA A 71 -13.70 4.57 -10.70
C ALA A 71 -14.76 3.48 -10.95
N ARG A 72 -15.04 2.63 -9.94
CA ARG A 72 -16.07 1.60 -10.01
C ARG A 72 -17.47 2.20 -10.15
N THR A 73 -17.79 3.22 -9.33
CA THR A 73 -19.09 3.90 -9.38
C THR A 73 -19.32 4.53 -10.76
N ARG A 74 -18.34 5.29 -11.27
CA ARG A 74 -18.41 5.91 -12.60
C ARG A 74 -18.63 4.89 -13.72
N ARG A 75 -17.98 3.72 -13.63
CA ARG A 75 -18.15 2.63 -14.61
C ARG A 75 -19.59 2.10 -14.60
N LEU A 76 -20.18 1.90 -13.43
CA LEU A 76 -21.56 1.42 -13.31
C LEU A 76 -22.56 2.45 -13.86
N GLU A 77 -22.35 3.73 -13.59
CA GLU A 77 -23.18 4.81 -14.12
C GLU A 77 -23.14 4.88 -15.65
N ALA A 78 -21.94 4.84 -16.23
CA ALA A 78 -21.76 4.82 -17.68
C ALA A 78 -22.43 3.59 -18.34
N GLN A 79 -22.36 2.42 -17.70
CA GLN A 79 -23.05 1.22 -18.17
C GLN A 79 -24.57 1.36 -18.13
N ARG A 80 -25.13 1.96 -17.06
CA ARG A 80 -26.57 2.21 -16.94
C ARG A 80 -27.05 3.19 -18.01
N GLN A 81 -26.29 4.26 -18.27
CA GLN A 81 -26.62 5.23 -19.31
C GLN A 81 -26.65 4.59 -20.70
N ARG A 82 -25.67 3.74 -21.02
CA ARG A 82 -25.65 3.00 -22.30
C ARG A 82 -26.83 2.06 -22.47
N ARG A 83 -27.24 1.35 -21.41
CA ARG A 83 -28.41 0.46 -21.45
C ARG A 83 -29.72 1.22 -21.67
N ARG A 84 -29.86 2.41 -21.10
CA ARG A 84 -31.03 3.29 -21.29
C ARG A 84 -31.09 3.93 -22.67
N ALA A 85 -29.95 4.14 -23.32
CA ALA A 85 -29.90 4.70 -24.68
C ALA A 85 -30.11 3.64 -25.79
N ALA A 86 -30.07 2.35 -25.43
CA ALA A 86 -30.15 1.24 -26.36
C ALA A 86 -31.48 0.46 -26.31
N GLY A 87 -32.42 0.86 -25.46
CA GLY A 87 -33.77 0.32 -25.36
C GLY A 87 -34.78 1.45 -25.40
#